data_AF-A0AA36GRE8-F1
#
_entry.id   AF-A0AA36GRE8-F1
#
_cell.length_a   1.000
_cell.length_b   1.000
_cell.length_c   1.000
_cell.angle_alpha   90.00
_cell.angle_beta   90.00
_cell.angle_gamma   90.00
#
_symmetry.space_group_name_H-M   'P 1'
#
loop_
_entity.id
_entity.type
_entity.pdbx_description
1 polymer ?
#
loop_
_entity_poly.entity_id
_entity_poly.type
_entity_poly.pdbx_seq_one_letter_code
_entity_poly.pdbx_strand_id
1 'polypeptide(L)'
;MPPKKENVQQIDMGSPEKHENTHGLHWAMASVFVVGDMVGGGMIVMPNALVNAGLIPGILMISLCALCSGYTGLQLASNWTMMQKRWPKYRNHCRKPYSEMAYRANGPKMRSFIAVMICLTQFGFATVLTLLAAKNLSILLNFFFDLK
;
A
#
# COMPACT_ATOMS: atom_id res chain seq x y z
N MET A 1 -25.83 29.85 5.30
CA MET A 1 -25.16 31.02 4.68
C MET A 1 -24.19 30.48 3.62
N PRO A 2 -24.50 30.58 2.32
CA PRO A 2 -23.60 30.08 1.27
C PRO A 2 -22.52 31.12 0.95
N PRO A 3 -21.25 30.72 0.74
CA PRO A 3 -20.27 31.62 0.15
C PRO A 3 -20.41 31.67 -1.38
N LYS A 4 -20.59 32.91 -1.82
CA LYS A 4 -20.42 33.58 -3.13
C LYS A 4 -19.59 32.83 -4.21
N LYS A 5 -20.13 32.82 -5.44
CA LYS A 5 -19.40 32.50 -6.68
C LYS A 5 -18.47 33.67 -7.03
N GLU A 6 -17.18 33.41 -7.22
CA GLU A 6 -16.25 34.39 -7.78
C GLU A 6 -15.16 33.70 -8.62
N ASN A 7 -15.21 33.99 -9.92
CA ASN A 7 -14.16 34.04 -10.95
C ASN A 7 -13.27 32.82 -11.24
N VAL A 8 -13.51 32.29 -12.45
CA VAL A 8 -12.52 31.64 -13.30
C VAL A 8 -11.37 32.63 -13.54
N GLN A 9 -10.32 32.52 -12.72
CA GLN A 9 -9.05 33.21 -12.92
C GLN A 9 -7.97 32.17 -13.18
N GLN A 10 -7.57 32.13 -14.46
CA GLN A 10 -6.27 31.74 -15.00
C GLN A 10 -5.69 30.38 -14.57
N ILE A 11 -5.76 29.43 -15.50
CA ILE A 11 -4.83 28.31 -15.60
C ILE A 11 -3.48 28.90 -15.97
N ASP A 12 -2.80 29.50 -15.00
CA ASP A 12 -1.39 29.80 -15.13
C ASP A 12 -0.67 28.45 -15.09
N MET A 13 -0.01 28.09 -16.19
CA MET A 13 0.86 26.92 -16.29
C MET A 13 2.16 27.21 -15.52
N GLY A 14 2.02 27.64 -14.27
CA GLY A 14 3.08 27.71 -13.30
C GLY A 14 3.50 26.29 -12.99
N SER A 15 4.72 25.94 -13.41
CA SER A 15 5.44 24.74 -13.00
C SER A 15 5.03 24.37 -11.57
N PRO A 16 4.51 23.16 -11.30
CA PRO A 16 4.15 22.80 -9.94
C PRO A 16 5.42 22.97 -9.13
N GLU A 17 5.42 23.91 -8.19
CA GLU A 17 6.52 24.10 -7.24
C GLU A 17 6.66 22.76 -6.51
N LYS A 18 7.54 21.92 -7.07
CA LYS A 18 7.79 20.56 -6.64
C LYS A 18 8.61 20.75 -5.39
N HIS A 19 7.90 20.94 -4.29
CA HIS A 19 8.49 21.09 -2.98
C HIS A 19 9.17 19.75 -2.65
N GLU A 20 10.42 19.63 -3.06
CA GLU A 20 11.24 18.46 -2.86
C GLU A 20 11.74 18.53 -1.42
N ASN A 21 11.27 17.61 -0.58
CA ASN A 21 11.87 17.46 0.73
C ASN A 21 13.34 17.12 0.51
N THR A 22 14.25 17.96 0.98
CA THR A 22 15.71 17.78 0.90
C THR A 22 16.15 16.43 1.50
N HIS A 23 15.29 15.85 2.35
CA HIS A 23 15.45 14.52 2.92
C HIS A 23 14.28 13.62 2.45
N GLY A 24 14.59 12.67 1.56
CA GLY A 24 13.66 11.66 1.07
C GLY A 24 14.41 10.51 0.40
N LEU A 25 13.79 9.33 0.36
CA LEU A 25 14.37 8.19 -0.35
C LEU A 25 14.27 8.43 -1.87
N HIS A 26 15.35 8.17 -2.61
CA HIS A 26 15.36 8.28 -4.07
C HIS A 26 14.24 7.41 -4.68
N TRP A 27 13.57 7.90 -5.72
CA TRP A 27 12.39 7.26 -6.32
C TRP A 27 12.64 5.79 -6.70
N ALA A 28 13.83 5.48 -7.23
CA ALA A 28 14.18 4.11 -7.60
C ALA A 28 14.27 3.18 -6.39
N MET A 29 14.89 3.64 -5.30
CA MET A 29 14.99 2.86 -4.05
C MET A 29 13.60 2.66 -3.44
N ALA A 30 12.76 3.69 -3.43
CA ALA A 30 11.38 3.59 -2.95
C ALA A 30 10.57 2.54 -3.73
N SER A 31 10.69 2.51 -5.06
CA SER A 31 10.05 1.50 -5.90
C SER A 31 10.53 0.09 -5.57
N VAL A 32 11.83 -0.12 -5.40
CA VAL A 32 12.40 -1.44 -5.04
C VAL A 32 11.90 -1.91 -3.68
N PHE A 33 11.84 -1.04 -2.67
CA PHE A 33 11.30 -1.40 -1.36
C PHE A 33 9.82 -1.79 -1.42
N VAL A 34 9.00 -1.05 -2.19
CA VAL A 34 7.58 -1.39 -2.35
C VAL A 34 7.42 -2.73 -3.06
N VAL A 35 8.14 -2.96 -4.15
CA VAL A 35 8.09 -4.25 -4.86
C VAL A 35 8.57 -5.38 -3.94
N GLY A 36 9.65 -5.16 -3.19
CA GLY A 36 10.18 -6.14 -2.24
C GLY A 36 9.21 -6.52 -1.13
N ASP A 37 8.45 -5.56 -0.60
CA ASP A 37 7.43 -5.82 0.43
C ASP A 37 6.21 -6.59 -0.13
N MET A 38 5.85 -6.32 -1.38
CA MET A 38 4.71 -7.00 -2.06
C MET A 38 5.10 -8.40 -2.59
N VAL A 39 6.36 -8.61 -2.97
CA VAL A 39 6.95 -9.87 -3.43
C VAL A 39 7.14 -10.80 -2.22
N GLY A 40 6.04 -11.38 -1.73
CA GLY A 40 6.02 -12.20 -0.52
C GLY A 40 5.24 -13.49 -0.66
N GLY A 41 4.68 -13.96 0.46
CA GLY A 41 3.94 -15.23 0.55
C GLY A 41 2.82 -15.39 -0.47
N GLY A 42 2.20 -14.30 -0.93
CA GLY A 42 1.17 -14.33 -1.98
C GLY A 42 1.65 -14.93 -3.31
N MET A 43 2.89 -14.67 -3.72
CA MET A 43 3.42 -15.23 -4.97
C MET A 43 3.75 -16.72 -4.86
N ILE A 44 4.06 -17.22 -3.67
CA ILE A 44 4.33 -18.65 -3.45
C ILE A 44 3.03 -19.46 -3.59
N VAL A 45 1.90 -18.87 -3.21
CA VAL A 45 0.57 -19.52 -3.28
C VAL A 45 -0.07 -19.37 -4.67
N MET A 46 0.35 -18.36 -5.45
CA MET A 46 -0.23 -18.04 -6.76
C MET A 46 -0.22 -19.21 -7.77
N PRO A 47 0.85 -20.01 -7.92
CA PRO A 47 0.83 -21.14 -8.85
C PRO A 47 -0.22 -22.20 -8.48
N ASN A 48 -0.32 -22.50 -7.18
CA ASN A 48 -1.32 -23.46 -6.69
C ASN A 48 -2.75 -22.93 -6.91
N ALA A 49 -2.98 -21.64 -6.66
CA ALA A 49 -4.27 -21.01 -6.96
C ALA A 49 -4.62 -21.06 -8.46
N LEU A 50 -3.62 -20.90 -9.34
CA LEU A 50 -3.82 -20.95 -10.79
C LEU A 50 -4.18 -22.36 -11.29
N VAL A 51 -3.54 -23.39 -10.75
CA VAL A 51 -3.87 -24.79 -11.05
C VAL A 51 -5.29 -25.12 -10.60
N ASN A 52 -5.71 -24.62 -9.42
CA ASN A 52 -7.05 -24.88 -8.88
C ASN A 52 -8.16 -24.11 -9.59
N ALA A 53 -7.90 -22.88 -10.08
CA ALA A 53 -8.88 -22.07 -10.80
C ALA A 53 -8.97 -22.43 -12.31
N GLY A 54 -7.89 -22.96 -12.88
CA GLY A 54 -7.69 -23.13 -14.31
C GLY A 54 -6.92 -21.97 -14.94
N LEU A 55 -6.08 -22.26 -15.93
CA LEU A 55 -5.14 -21.30 -16.53
C LEU A 55 -5.82 -20.05 -17.10
N ILE A 56 -6.82 -20.23 -17.98
CA ILE A 56 -7.52 -19.11 -18.64
C ILE A 56 -8.28 -18.22 -17.63
N PRO A 57 -9.19 -18.74 -16.79
CA PRO A 57 -9.90 -17.91 -15.81
C PRO A 57 -8.98 -17.34 -14.73
N GLY A 58 -7.93 -18.08 -14.34
CA GLY A 58 -6.95 -17.64 -13.36
C GLY A 58 -6.12 -16.44 -13.83
N ILE A 59 -5.63 -16.46 -15.07
CA ILE A 59 -4.87 -15.33 -15.65
C ILE A 59 -5.77 -14.08 -15.78
N LEU A 60 -7.02 -14.25 -16.20
CA LEU A 60 -7.99 -13.14 -16.27
C LEU A 60 -8.24 -12.51 -14.90
N MET A 61 -8.43 -13.32 -13.86
CA MET A 61 -8.63 -12.81 -12.49
C MET A 61 -7.39 -12.11 -11.93
N ILE A 62 -6.19 -12.66 -12.13
CA ILE A 62 -4.94 -12.01 -11.71
C ILE A 62 -4.78 -10.65 -12.40
N SER A 63 -5.05 -10.58 -13.71
CA SER A 63 -4.96 -9.33 -14.47
C SER A 63 -5.98 -8.29 -13.96
N LEU A 64 -7.23 -8.69 -13.72
CA LEU A 64 -8.25 -7.81 -13.15
C LEU A 64 -7.85 -7.30 -11.77
N CYS A 65 -7.42 -8.19 -10.86
CA CYS A 65 -6.95 -7.81 -9.54
C CYS A 65 -5.77 -6.85 -9.59
N ALA A 66 -4.80 -7.08 -10.49
CA ALA A 66 -3.65 -6.20 -10.67
C ALA A 66 -4.08 -4.79 -11.11
N LEU A 67 -5.02 -4.67 -12.07
CA LEU A 67 -5.57 -3.39 -12.52
C LEU A 67 -6.32 -2.66 -11.39
N CYS A 68 -7.18 -3.37 -10.66
CA CYS A 68 -7.92 -2.80 -9.54
C CYS A 68 -7.00 -2.31 -8.43
N SER A 69 -6.04 -3.13 -8.00
CA SER A 69 -5.06 -2.77 -6.96
C SER A 69 -4.18 -1.60 -7.39
N GLY A 70 -3.72 -1.60 -8.65
CA GLY A 70 -2.94 -0.49 -9.21
C GLY A 70 -3.73 0.82 -9.23
N TYR A 71 -4.99 0.78 -9.68
CA TYR A 71 -5.87 1.95 -9.69
C TYR A 71 -6.11 2.50 -8.27
N THR A 72 -6.40 1.63 -7.30
CA THR A 72 -6.55 2.05 -5.90
C THR A 72 -5.27 2.67 -5.34
N GLY A 73 -4.10 2.12 -5.67
CA GLY A 73 -2.81 2.67 -5.27
C GLY A 73 -2.58 4.09 -5.82
N LEU A 74 -2.87 4.31 -7.10
CA LEU A 74 -2.75 5.64 -7.73
C LEU A 74 -3.72 6.66 -7.11
N GLN A 75 -4.97 6.25 -6.86
CA GLN A 75 -5.96 7.12 -6.22
C GLN A 75 -5.51 7.53 -4.82
N LEU A 76 -4.94 6.60 -4.06
CA LEU A 76 -4.44 6.85 -2.72
C LEU A 76 -3.22 7.77 -2.70
N ALA A 77 -2.28 7.59 -3.64
CA ALA A 77 -1.13 8.47 -3.82
C ALA A 77 -1.55 9.90 -4.20
N SER A 78 -2.55 10.04 -5.07
CA SER A 78 -3.12 11.35 -5.45
C SER A 78 -3.78 12.03 -4.25
N ASN A 79 -4.60 11.29 -3.49
CA ASN A 79 -5.25 11.79 -2.27
C ASN A 79 -4.22 12.26 -1.23
N TRP A 80 -3.14 11.49 -1.02
CA TRP A 80 -2.04 11.87 -0.13
C TRP A 80 -1.34 13.17 -0.57
N THR A 81 -1.09 13.32 -1.88
CA THR A 81 -0.49 14.54 -2.44
C THR A 81 -1.40 15.76 -2.25
N MET A 82 -2.71 15.60 -2.47
CA MET A 82 -3.70 16.64 -2.21
C MET A 82 -3.74 17.04 -0.74
N MET A 83 -3.72 16.07 0.18
CA MET A 83 -3.73 16.34 1.61
C MET A 83 -2.49 17.11 2.07
N GLN A 84 -1.30 16.78 1.55
CA GLN A 84 -0.05 17.50 1.86
C GLN A 84 -0.06 18.94 1.34
N LYS A 85 -0.71 19.20 0.19
CA LYS A 85 -0.92 20.56 -0.34
C LYS A 85 -1.86 21.37 0.57
N ARG A 86 -2.94 20.76 1.07
CA ARG A 86 -3.95 21.46 1.89
C ARG A 86 -3.49 21.69 3.34
N TRP A 87 -2.71 20.79 3.91
CA TRP A 87 -2.22 20.90 5.30
C TRP A 87 -0.70 20.71 5.37
N PRO A 88 0.08 21.81 5.47
CA PRO A 88 1.54 21.75 5.43
C PRO A 88 2.15 21.04 6.64
N LYS A 89 1.38 20.84 7.73
CA LYS A 89 1.79 20.09 8.94
C LYS A 89 2.23 18.65 8.63
N TYR A 90 1.67 18.03 7.58
CA TYR A 90 1.97 16.63 7.24
C TYR A 90 3.19 16.46 6.31
N ARG A 91 3.86 17.55 5.91
CA ARG A 91 5.01 17.50 4.98
C ARG A 91 6.31 16.98 5.61
N ASN A 92 6.52 17.21 6.91
CA ASN A 92 7.80 16.89 7.56
C ASN A 92 7.85 15.48 8.17
N HIS A 93 6.79 15.04 8.86
CA HIS A 93 6.75 13.70 9.45
C HIS A 93 5.31 13.24 9.72
N CYS A 94 4.93 12.09 9.15
CA CYS A 94 3.67 11.43 9.48
C CYS A 94 3.89 9.93 9.64
N ARG A 95 3.82 9.42 10.88
CA ARG A 95 4.05 8.01 11.20
C ARG A 95 2.92 7.08 10.75
N LYS A 96 1.70 7.59 10.54
CA LYS A 96 0.51 6.79 10.18
C LYS A 96 -0.33 7.48 9.09
N PRO A 97 0.15 7.49 7.83
CA PRO A 97 -0.45 8.27 6.75
C PRO A 97 -1.92 7.91 6.49
N TYR A 98 -2.25 6.61 6.47
CA TYR A 98 -3.62 6.14 6.20
C TYR A 98 -4.63 6.56 7.27
N SER A 99 -4.25 6.50 8.54
CA SER A 99 -5.14 6.91 9.64
C SER A 99 -5.36 8.43 9.68
N GLU A 100 -4.37 9.22 9.27
CA GLU A 100 -4.49 10.68 9.20
C GLU A 100 -5.31 11.13 7.98
N MET A 101 -5.16 10.45 6.82
CA MET A 101 -6.05 10.65 5.66
C MET A 101 -7.50 10.35 6.04
N ALA A 102 -7.73 9.23 6.73
CA ALA A 102 -9.04 8.84 7.25
C ALA A 102 -9.64 9.89 8.20
N TYR A 103 -8.82 10.41 9.11
CA TYR A 103 -9.20 11.44 10.07
C TYR A 103 -9.69 12.72 9.38
N ARG A 104 -8.97 13.15 8.33
CA ARG A 104 -9.30 14.37 7.59
C ARG A 104 -10.52 14.20 6.68
N ALA A 105 -10.79 12.98 6.21
CA ALA A 105 -11.94 12.70 5.36
C ALA A 105 -13.26 12.58 6.16
N ASN A 106 -13.28 11.80 7.25
CA ASN A 106 -14.52 11.40 7.94
C ASN A 106 -14.46 11.52 9.47
N GLY A 107 -13.44 12.20 10.02
CA GLY A 107 -13.33 12.49 11.45
C GLY A 107 -12.71 11.35 12.30
N PRO A 108 -12.77 11.46 13.63
CA PRO A 108 -12.03 10.61 14.58
C PRO A 108 -12.44 9.14 14.58
N LYS A 109 -13.72 8.82 14.31
CA LYS A 109 -14.19 7.43 14.27
C LYS A 109 -13.55 6.65 13.13
N MET A 110 -13.47 7.25 11.94
CA MET A 110 -12.88 6.61 10.76
C MET A 110 -11.38 6.36 10.92
N ARG A 111 -10.68 7.24 11.64
CA ARG A 111 -9.26 7.06 11.99
C ARG A 111 -9.03 5.76 12.75
N SER A 112 -9.84 5.50 13.79
CA SER A 112 -9.70 4.30 14.60
C SER A 112 -10.06 3.05 13.81
N PHE A 113 -11.13 3.11 13.02
CA PHE A 113 -11.55 2.01 12.15
C PHE A 113 -10.44 1.58 11.17
N ILE A 114 -9.84 2.52 10.43
CA ILE A 114 -8.75 2.21 9.48
C ILE A 114 -7.50 1.71 10.22
N ALA A 115 -7.20 2.24 11.41
CA ALA A 115 -6.09 1.75 12.20
C ALA A 115 -6.27 0.28 12.61
N VAL A 116 -7.48 -0.11 13.03
CA VAL A 116 -7.81 -1.51 13.36
C VAL A 116 -7.69 -2.40 12.13
N MET A 117 -8.21 -1.98 10.98
CA MET A 117 -8.13 -2.73 9.73
C MET A 117 -6.68 -3.00 9.31
N ILE A 118 -5.81 -1.99 9.41
CA ILE A 118 -4.37 -2.14 9.10
C ILE A 118 -3.70 -3.11 10.08
N CYS A 119 -4.01 -3.02 11.38
CA CYS A 119 -3.47 -3.96 12.37
C CYS A 119 -3.89 -5.41 12.08
N LEU A 120 -5.14 -5.63 11.69
CA LEU A 120 -5.64 -6.95 11.31
C LEU A 120 -4.90 -7.50 10.08
N THR A 121 -4.71 -6.70 9.04
CA THR A 121 -3.94 -7.11 7.84
C THR A 121 -2.50 -7.44 8.19
N GLN A 122 -1.84 -6.62 9.02
CA GLN A 122 -0.46 -6.86 9.42
C GLN A 122 -0.31 -8.13 10.24
N PHE A 123 -1.26 -8.40 11.14
CA PHE A 123 -1.29 -9.65 11.90
C PHE A 123 -1.46 -10.86 10.97
N GLY A 124 -2.38 -10.78 10.01
CA GLY A 124 -2.56 -11.81 8.98
C GLY A 124 -1.27 -12.07 8.18
N PHE A 125 -0.60 -11.01 7.74
CA PHE A 125 0.66 -11.14 7.01
C PHE A 125 1.76 -11.77 7.87
N ALA A 126 1.94 -11.31 9.11
CA ALA A 126 2.94 -11.83 10.04
C ALA A 126 2.72 -13.32 10.31
N THR A 127 1.48 -13.73 10.61
CA THR A 127 1.16 -15.14 10.90
C THR A 127 1.47 -16.07 9.72
N VAL A 128 1.10 -15.68 8.48
CA VAL A 128 1.38 -16.49 7.29
C VAL A 128 2.89 -16.60 7.03
N LEU A 129 3.63 -15.50 7.15
CA LEU A 129 5.09 -15.53 6.97
C LEU A 129 5.80 -16.36 8.05
N THR A 130 5.36 -16.27 9.30
CA THR A 130 5.91 -17.10 10.39
C THR A 130 5.67 -18.59 10.12
N LEU A 131 4.47 -18.97 9.68
CA LEU A 131 4.17 -20.36 9.30
C LEU A 131 5.04 -20.85 8.15
N LEU A 132 5.22 -20.02 7.11
CA LEU A 132 6.08 -20.35 5.98
C LEU A 132 7.54 -20.50 6.41
N ALA A 133 8.05 -19.59 7.24
CA ALA A 133 9.40 -19.66 7.78
C ALA A 133 9.61 -20.93 8.63
N ALA A 134 8.64 -21.29 9.47
CA ALA A 134 8.70 -22.51 10.28
C ALA A 134 8.74 -23.78 9.40
N LYS A 135 7.93 -23.83 8.34
CA LYS A 135 7.96 -24.95 7.37
C LYS A 135 9.31 -25.06 6.67
N ASN A 136 9.83 -23.94 6.18
CA ASN A 136 11.14 -23.91 5.50
C ASN A 136 12.26 -24.32 6.46
N LEU A 137 12.23 -23.85 7.71
CA LEU A 137 13.20 -24.24 8.74
C LEU A 137 13.11 -25.74 9.07
N SER A 138 11.90 -26.29 9.21
CA SER A 138 11.71 -27.72 9.48
C SER A 138 12.30 -28.58 8.36
N ILE A 139 12.08 -28.21 7.10
CA ILE A 139 12.64 -28.92 5.93
C ILE A 139 14.18 -28.86 5.96
N LEU A 140 14.75 -27.68 6.24
CA LEU A 140 16.20 -27.51 6.35
C LEU A 140 16.79 -28.34 7.48
N LEU A 141 16.17 -28.36 8.67
CA LEU A 141 16.65 -29.15 9.81
C LEU A 141 16.58 -30.65 9.54
N ASN A 142 15.51 -31.14 8.91
CA ASN A 142 15.41 -32.54 8.50
C ASN A 142 16.53 -32.91 7.53
N PHE A 143 16.83 -32.04 6.57
CA PHE A 143 17.91 -32.28 5.60
C PHE A 143 19.31 -32.32 6.24
N PHE A 144 19.58 -31.43 7.21
CA PHE A 144 20.90 -31.34 7.85
C PHE A 144 21.13 -32.35 8.98
N PHE A 145 20.09 -32.68 9.74
CA PHE A 145 20.22 -33.49 10.96
C PHE A 145 19.55 -34.87 10.88
N ASP A 146 18.94 -35.24 9.74
CA ASP A 146 18.18 -36.50 9.56
C ASP A 146 17.34 -36.85 10.79
N LEU A 147 16.76 -35.81 11.42
CA LEU A 147 15.96 -35.93 12.63
C LEU A 147 14.62 -36.56 12.23
N LYS A 148 14.58 -37.88 12.36
CA LYS A 148 13.39 -38.70 12.14
C LYS A 148 12.22 -38.32 13.04
#